data_AF-A0A367QZY9-F1
#
_entry.id   AF-A0A367QZY9-F1
#
_cell.length_a   1.000
_cell.length_b   1.000
_cell.length_c   1.000
_cell.angle_alpha   90.00
_cell.angle_beta   90.00
_cell.angle_gamma   90.00
#
_symmetry.space_group_name_H-M   'P 1'
#
loop_
_entity.id
_entity.type
_entity.pdbx_description
1 polymer ?
#
loop_
_entity_poly.entity_id
_entity_poly.type
_entity_poly.pdbx_seq_one_letter_code
_entity_poly.pdbx_strand_id
1 'polypeptide(L)'
;MTRTFNPESYGKLLAEYQPKIITTEAENEQAIALALTLEHRPNRTPEEEMLLQLLVTLIEQFEETHYPIPQGTPNSMLVHLMDARDTTTEALAEVIGSLEIALQIVNGDRTISKTQAEALADYFNVDISLFT
;
A
#
# COMPACT_ATOMS: atom_id res chain seq x y z
N MET A 1 18.34 -27.07 14.97
CA MET A 1 19.66 -26.88 14.33
C MET A 1 19.56 -25.66 13.45
N THR A 2 20.29 -24.60 13.75
CA THR A 2 20.39 -23.39 12.91
C THR A 2 21.10 -23.78 11.61
N ARG A 3 20.35 -23.87 10.50
CA ARG A 3 20.96 -24.07 9.18
C ARG A 3 21.71 -22.79 8.82
N THR A 4 23.04 -22.86 8.82
CA THR A 4 23.94 -21.79 8.42
C THR A 4 23.75 -21.51 6.92
N PHE A 5 23.68 -20.23 6.55
CA PHE A 5 23.61 -19.75 5.18
C PHE A 5 24.75 -20.32 4.32
N ASN A 6 24.45 -20.81 3.12
CA ASN A 6 25.39 -21.38 2.17
C ASN A 6 25.51 -20.49 0.92
N PRO A 7 26.67 -19.81 0.73
CA PRO A 7 26.91 -18.95 -0.43
C PRO A 7 26.87 -19.67 -1.79
N GLU A 8 27.26 -20.95 -1.87
CA GLU A 8 27.23 -21.70 -3.12
C GLU A 8 25.80 -22.05 -3.54
N SER A 9 24.96 -22.42 -2.56
CA SER A 9 23.53 -22.65 -2.79
C SER A 9 22.84 -21.36 -3.24
N TYR A 10 23.15 -20.23 -2.58
CA TYR A 10 22.65 -18.93 -2.98
C TYR A 10 23.13 -18.53 -4.39
N GLY A 11 24.41 -18.78 -4.72
CA GLY A 11 24.94 -18.53 -6.06
C GLY A 11 24.23 -19.32 -7.16
N LYS A 12 23.81 -20.56 -6.89
CA LYS A 12 22.99 -21.34 -7.82
C LYS A 12 21.61 -20.72 -8.03
N LEU A 13 20.96 -20.29 -6.95
CA LEU A 13 19.69 -19.57 -7.03
C LEU A 13 19.84 -18.29 -7.86
N LEU A 14 20.89 -17.49 -7.64
CA LEU A 14 21.15 -16.30 -8.44
C LEU A 14 21.39 -16.60 -9.92
N ALA A 15 22.08 -17.70 -10.24
CA ALA A 15 22.31 -18.11 -11.62
C ALA A 15 21.02 -18.62 -12.31
N GLU A 16 20.12 -19.25 -11.55
CA GLU A 16 18.82 -19.74 -12.02
C GLU A 16 17.84 -18.58 -12.27
N TYR A 17 17.66 -17.71 -11.28
CA TYR A 17 16.65 -16.64 -11.31
C TYR A 17 17.16 -15.33 -11.92
N GLN A 18 18.48 -15.15 -12.04
CA GLN A 18 19.15 -13.98 -12.63
C GLN A 18 18.51 -12.64 -12.24
N PRO A 19 18.33 -12.36 -10.94
CA PRO A 19 17.69 -11.12 -10.50
C PRO A 19 18.51 -9.92 -10.98
N LYS A 20 17.79 -8.95 -11.53
CA LYS A 20 18.34 -7.69 -12.04
C LYS A 20 17.40 -6.55 -11.67
N ILE A 21 17.90 -5.32 -11.82
CA ILE A 21 17.05 -4.13 -11.68
C ILE A 21 15.88 -4.25 -12.66
N ILE A 22 14.67 -4.10 -12.12
CA ILE A 22 13.43 -4.17 -12.88
C ILE A 22 13.21 -2.80 -13.53
N THR A 23 13.05 -2.81 -14.86
CA THR A 23 12.93 -1.57 -15.65
C THR A 23 11.70 -1.56 -16.56
N THR A 24 10.99 -2.69 -16.63
CA THR A 24 9.81 -2.87 -17.48
C THR A 24 8.73 -3.64 -16.74
N GLU A 25 7.49 -3.47 -17.17
CA GLU A 25 6.34 -4.14 -16.57
C GLU A 25 6.47 -5.67 -16.65
N ALA A 26 6.89 -6.20 -17.79
CA ALA A 26 7.03 -7.64 -17.98
C ALA A 26 8.10 -8.25 -17.04
N GLU A 27 9.15 -7.49 -16.71
CA GLU A 27 10.15 -7.90 -15.71
C GLU A 27 9.56 -7.89 -14.30
N ASN A 28 8.70 -6.90 -14.00
CA ASN A 28 8.01 -6.81 -12.71
C ASN A 28 7.06 -8.00 -12.51
N GLU A 29 6.22 -8.29 -13.50
CA GLU A 29 5.30 -9.44 -13.46
C GLU A 29 6.05 -10.77 -13.26
N GLN A 30 7.19 -10.94 -13.93
CA GLN A 30 8.05 -12.12 -13.74
C GLN A 30 8.62 -12.18 -12.32
N ALA A 31 9.14 -11.07 -11.80
CA ALA A 31 9.66 -11.00 -10.44
C ALA A 31 8.58 -11.32 -9.40
N ILE A 32 7.37 -10.79 -9.57
CA ILE A 32 6.21 -11.08 -8.71
C ILE A 32 5.85 -12.57 -8.74
N ALA A 33 5.75 -13.17 -9.93
CA ALA A 33 5.43 -14.60 -10.06
C ALA A 33 6.48 -15.49 -9.36
N LEU A 34 7.76 -15.11 -9.43
CA LEU A 34 8.85 -15.80 -8.75
C LEU A 34 8.79 -15.62 -7.23
N ALA A 35 8.57 -14.38 -6.76
CA ALA A 35 8.42 -14.08 -5.35
C ALA A 35 7.26 -14.87 -4.72
N LEU A 36 6.10 -14.88 -5.38
CA LEU A 36 4.94 -15.66 -4.95
C LEU A 36 5.25 -17.16 -4.91
N THR A 37 5.96 -17.67 -5.91
CA THR A 37 6.35 -19.10 -5.94
C THR A 37 7.25 -19.47 -4.76
N LEU A 38 8.18 -18.59 -4.37
CA LEU A 38 9.06 -18.79 -3.22
C LEU A 38 8.29 -18.65 -1.90
N GLU A 39 7.41 -17.66 -1.77
CA GLU A 39 6.61 -17.40 -0.58
C GLU A 39 5.74 -18.62 -0.18
N HIS A 40 5.10 -19.25 -1.17
CA HIS A 40 4.22 -20.41 -0.95
C HIS A 40 4.97 -21.72 -0.65
N ARG A 41 6.31 -21.73 -0.63
CA ARG A 41 7.08 -22.93 -0.27
C ARG A 41 7.06 -23.16 1.25
N PRO A 42 6.63 -24.35 1.72
CA PRO A 42 6.46 -24.62 3.16
C PRO A 42 7.78 -24.78 3.93
N ASN A 43 8.90 -25.05 3.26
CA ASN A 43 10.22 -25.26 3.89
C ASN A 43 11.31 -24.45 3.19
N ARG A 44 11.17 -23.12 3.16
CA ARG A 44 12.17 -22.22 2.58
C ARG A 44 13.53 -22.37 3.28
N THR A 45 14.59 -22.45 2.48
CA THR A 45 15.95 -22.35 3.02
C THR A 45 16.32 -20.89 3.30
N PRO A 46 17.34 -20.62 4.13
CA PRO A 46 17.82 -19.25 4.35
C PRO A 46 18.23 -18.53 3.07
N GLU A 47 18.68 -19.26 2.04
CA GLU A 47 19.07 -18.72 0.74
C GLU A 47 17.85 -18.35 -0.12
N GLU A 48 16.80 -19.17 -0.09
CA GLU A 48 15.52 -18.86 -0.74
C GLU A 48 14.84 -17.65 -0.09
N GLU A 49 14.93 -17.52 1.23
CA GLU A 49 14.44 -16.36 1.97
C GLU A 49 15.20 -15.08 1.56
N MET A 50 16.53 -15.17 1.45
CA MET A 50 17.35 -14.05 0.99
C MET A 50 17.02 -13.64 -0.44
N LEU A 51 16.79 -14.61 -1.33
CA LEU A 51 16.38 -14.33 -2.70
C LEU A 51 14.98 -13.69 -2.74
N LEU A 52 14.03 -14.19 -1.96
CA LEU A 52 12.69 -13.61 -1.86
C LEU A 52 12.77 -12.16 -1.42
N GLN A 53 13.55 -11.88 -0.35
CA GLN A 53 13.75 -10.52 0.13
C GLN A 53 14.35 -9.60 -0.96
N LEU A 54 15.34 -10.09 -1.72
CA LEU A 54 15.92 -9.36 -2.83
C LEU A 54 14.87 -9.05 -3.92
N LEU A 55 14.06 -10.04 -4.31
CA LEU A 55 13.01 -9.86 -5.32
C LEU A 55 11.98 -8.83 -4.87
N VAL A 56 11.51 -8.91 -3.61
CA VAL A 56 10.56 -7.96 -3.04
C VAL A 56 11.13 -6.53 -3.09
N THR A 57 12.38 -6.33 -2.67
CA THR A 57 13.00 -4.99 -2.73
C THR A 57 13.10 -4.44 -4.16
N LEU A 58 13.36 -5.30 -5.15
CA LEU A 58 13.43 -4.88 -6.55
C LEU A 58 12.05 -4.51 -7.11
N ILE A 59 11.01 -5.27 -6.73
CA ILE A 59 9.61 -5.00 -7.08
C ILE A 59 9.17 -3.67 -6.47
N GLU A 60 9.37 -3.49 -5.16
CA GLU A 60 9.03 -2.25 -4.46
C GLU A 60 9.67 -1.02 -5.12
N GLN A 61 10.96 -1.11 -5.48
CA GLN A 61 11.67 -0.03 -6.18
C GLN A 61 11.04 0.31 -7.55
N PHE A 62 10.62 -0.71 -8.31
CA PHE A 62 9.95 -0.50 -9.59
C PHE A 62 8.57 0.12 -9.39
N GLU A 63 7.77 -0.44 -8.48
CA GLU A 63 6.41 0.03 -8.19
C GLU A 63 6.39 1.45 -7.64
N GLU A 64 7.34 1.84 -6.80
CA GLU A 64 7.43 3.22 -6.27
C GLU A 64 7.57 4.26 -7.41
N THR A 65 8.21 3.89 -8.51
CA THR A 65 8.41 4.77 -9.67
C THR A 65 7.32 4.67 -10.73
N HIS A 66 6.74 3.48 -10.95
CA HIS A 66 5.77 3.21 -12.02
C HIS A 66 4.32 3.22 -11.54
N TYR A 67 4.10 2.87 -10.27
CA TYR A 67 2.82 2.85 -9.58
C TYR A 67 2.89 3.70 -8.30
N PRO A 68 3.24 4.99 -8.41
CA PRO A 68 3.25 5.85 -7.24
C PRO A 68 1.86 5.79 -6.61
N ILE A 69 1.77 5.32 -5.37
CA ILE A 69 0.52 5.37 -4.61
C ILE A 69 0.22 6.86 -4.46
N PRO A 70 -0.79 7.41 -5.15
CA PRO A 70 -1.11 8.81 -4.98
C PRO A 70 -1.44 8.97 -3.50
N GLN A 71 -0.78 9.91 -2.82
CA GLN A 71 -1.27 10.31 -1.51
C GLN A 71 -2.72 10.73 -1.70
N GLY A 72 -3.63 9.96 -1.12
CA GLY A 72 -5.05 10.20 -1.25
C GLY A 72 -5.30 11.64 -0.86
N THR A 73 -6.05 12.38 -1.67
CA THR A 73 -6.52 13.68 -1.22
C THR A 73 -7.34 13.47 0.06
N PRO A 74 -7.41 14.47 0.96
CA PRO A 74 -8.28 14.42 2.13
C PRO A 74 -9.70 13.93 1.82
N ASN A 75 -10.21 14.25 0.63
CA ASN A 75 -11.47 13.73 0.12
C ASN A 75 -11.41 12.22 -0.20
N SER A 76 -10.42 11.77 -0.98
CA SER A 76 -10.27 10.34 -1.30
C SER A 76 -10.21 9.48 -0.02
N MET A 77 -9.44 9.93 0.98
CA MET A 77 -9.37 9.28 2.29
C MET A 77 -10.71 9.28 3.01
N LEU A 78 -11.45 10.38 2.97
CA LEU A 78 -12.79 10.46 3.55
C LEU A 78 -13.76 9.48 2.88
N VAL A 79 -13.78 9.42 1.54
CA VAL A 79 -14.63 8.50 0.78
C VAL A 79 -14.28 7.05 1.11
N HIS A 80 -13.00 6.71 1.19
CA HIS A 80 -12.54 5.38 1.61
C HIS A 80 -12.98 5.03 3.03
N LEU A 81 -12.91 5.97 3.98
CA LEU A 81 -13.37 5.76 5.35
C LEU A 81 -14.88 5.63 5.46
N MET A 82 -15.63 6.37 4.62
CA MET A 82 -17.09 6.24 4.54
C MET A 82 -17.50 4.87 4.01
N ASP A 83 -16.85 4.38 2.94
CA ASP A 83 -17.09 3.05 2.38
C ASP A 83 -16.75 1.94 3.39
N ALA A 84 -15.60 2.05 4.06
CA ALA A 84 -15.16 1.07 5.06
C ALA A 84 -16.06 1.00 6.32
N ARG A 85 -16.86 2.03 6.59
CA ARG A 85 -17.75 2.11 7.76
C ARG A 85 -19.24 2.18 7.40
N ASP A 86 -19.61 1.95 6.15
CA ASP A 86 -20.98 2.14 5.64
C ASP A 86 -21.60 3.49 6.08
N THR A 87 -20.77 4.53 6.15
CA THR A 87 -21.19 5.86 6.63
C THR A 87 -21.84 6.62 5.49
N THR A 88 -23.07 7.06 5.68
CA THR A 88 -23.78 7.84 4.68
C THR A 88 -23.44 9.33 4.77
N THR A 89 -23.68 10.08 3.69
CA THR A 89 -23.42 11.53 3.66
C THR A 89 -24.28 12.30 4.65
N GLU A 90 -25.44 11.77 5.05
CA GLU A 90 -26.29 12.33 6.10
C GLU A 90 -25.63 12.22 7.47
N ALA A 91 -25.03 11.08 7.81
CA ALA A 91 -24.27 10.94 9.06
C ALA A 91 -23.05 11.87 9.07
N LEU A 92 -22.38 12.03 7.93
CA LEU A 92 -21.31 13.01 7.77
C LEU A 92 -21.82 14.45 7.97
N ALA A 93 -23.02 14.75 7.51
CA ALA A 93 -23.66 16.05 7.69
C ALA A 93 -23.97 16.36 9.16
N GLU A 94 -24.26 15.35 9.98
CA GLU A 94 -24.43 15.52 11.43
C GLU A 94 -23.11 15.94 12.12
N VAL A 95 -21.97 15.42 11.64
CA VAL A 95 -20.63 15.75 12.16
C VAL A 95 -20.17 17.13 11.70
N ILE A 96 -20.35 17.43 10.41
CA ILE A 96 -19.90 18.69 9.80
C ILE A 96 -20.89 19.85 10.04
N GLY A 97 -22.15 19.52 10.36
CA GLY A 97 -23.24 20.46 10.61
C GLY A 97 -23.95 20.98 9.36
N SER A 98 -23.63 20.45 8.16
CA SER A 98 -24.31 20.82 6.91
C SER A 98 -24.19 19.75 5.84
N LEU A 99 -25.33 19.33 5.30
CA LEU A 99 -25.42 18.34 4.23
C LEU A 99 -24.84 18.84 2.90
N GLU A 100 -25.06 20.11 2.59
CA GLU A 100 -24.50 20.73 1.37
C GLU A 100 -22.98 20.74 1.42
N ILE A 101 -22.41 21.05 2.58
CA ILE A 101 -20.96 21.04 2.80
C ILE A 101 -20.43 19.60 2.74
N ALA A 102 -21.11 18.64 3.38
CA ALA A 102 -20.71 17.24 3.36
C ALA A 102 -20.66 16.68 1.92
N LEU A 103 -21.68 16.98 1.10
CA LEU A 103 -21.71 16.59 -0.32
C LEU A 103 -20.58 17.24 -1.12
N GLN A 104 -20.32 18.53 -0.94
CA GLN A 104 -19.23 19.22 -1.63
C GLN A 104 -17.85 18.67 -1.26
N ILE A 105 -17.66 18.27 0.00
CA ILE A 105 -16.41 17.65 0.45
C ILE A 105 -16.27 16.26 -0.19
N VAL A 106 -17.31 15.43 -0.15
CA VAL A 106 -17.32 14.08 -0.75
C VAL A 106 -17.11 14.13 -2.27
N ASN A 107 -17.71 15.10 -2.95
CA ASN A 107 -17.52 15.30 -4.39
C ASN A 107 -16.16 15.92 -4.74
N GLY A 108 -15.43 16.47 -3.77
CA GLY A 108 -14.13 17.10 -3.96
C GLY A 108 -14.19 18.55 -4.45
N ASP A 109 -15.38 19.14 -4.46
CA ASP A 109 -15.62 20.54 -4.82
C ASP A 109 -15.16 21.49 -3.71
N ARG A 110 -14.95 20.99 -2.49
CA ARG A 110 -14.53 21.78 -1.33
C ARG A 110 -13.43 21.11 -0.51
N THR A 111 -12.44 21.90 -0.13
CA THR A 111 -11.38 21.49 0.81
C THR A 111 -11.91 21.42 2.25
N ILE A 112 -11.48 20.40 3.01
CA ILE A 112 -11.81 20.23 4.42
C ILE A 112 -11.10 21.31 5.24
N SER A 113 -11.83 22.07 6.05
CA SER A 113 -11.21 23.02 6.98
C SER A 113 -10.63 22.31 8.20
N LYS A 114 -9.64 22.89 8.87
CA LYS A 114 -9.02 22.29 10.08
C LYS A 114 -10.04 21.87 11.14
N THR A 115 -11.07 22.69 11.38
CA THR A 115 -12.16 22.38 12.33
C THR A 115 -13.01 21.19 11.90
N GLN A 116 -13.20 21.00 10.59
CA GLN A 116 -13.91 19.85 10.03
C GLN A 116 -13.03 18.61 10.08
N ALA A 117 -11.74 18.75 9.78
CA ALA A 117 -10.75 17.68 9.91
C ALA A 117 -10.67 17.14 11.35
N GLU A 118 -10.71 18.02 12.37
CA GLU A 118 -10.78 17.63 13.79
C GLU A 118 -12.05 16.82 14.08
N ALA A 119 -13.22 17.31 13.68
CA ALA A 119 -14.49 16.60 13.91
C ALA A 119 -14.55 15.25 13.18
N LEU A 120 -13.99 15.16 11.97
CA LEU A 120 -13.91 13.93 11.20
C LEU A 120 -12.90 12.96 11.80
N ALA A 121 -11.74 13.44 12.25
CA ALA A 121 -10.74 12.63 12.95
C ALA A 121 -11.33 12.01 14.22
N ASP A 122 -12.08 12.78 15.00
CA ASP A 122 -12.77 12.29 16.20
C ASP A 122 -13.86 11.26 15.86
N TYR A 123 -14.67 11.52 14.83
CA TYR A 123 -15.74 10.60 14.40
C TYR A 123 -15.19 9.28 13.84
N PHE A 124 -14.18 9.37 12.97
CA PHE A 124 -13.54 8.20 12.37
C PHE A 124 -12.50 7.55 13.32
N ASN A 125 -12.16 8.19 14.44
CA ASN A 125 -11.10 7.77 15.35
C ASN A 125 -9.78 7.49 14.59
N VAL A 126 -9.39 8.44 13.74
CA VAL A 126 -8.17 8.41 12.93
C VAL A 126 -7.34 9.67 13.18
N ASP A 127 -6.10 9.68 12.71
CA ASP A 127 -5.25 10.86 12.84
C ASP A 127 -5.74 12.00 11.93
N ILE A 128 -5.72 13.22 12.43
CA ILE A 128 -6.15 14.42 11.69
C ILE A 128 -5.31 14.64 10.41
N SER A 129 -4.07 14.16 10.37
CA SER A 129 -3.19 14.27 9.21
C SER A 129 -3.76 13.63 7.94
N LEU A 130 -4.74 12.73 8.06
CA LEU A 130 -5.43 12.14 6.92
C LEU A 130 -6.37 13.11 6.20
N PHE A 131 -6.75 14.22 6.86
CA PHE A 131 -7.71 15.19 6.36
C PHE A 131 -7.12 16.60 6.16
N THR A 132 -5.82 16.80 6.42
CA THR A 132 -5.13 18.11 6.37
C THR A 132 -4.18 18.26 5.19
#